data_AF-A0A918NNR4-F1
#
_entry.id   AF-A0A918NNR4-F1
#
_cell.length_a   1.000
_cell.length_b   1.000
_cell.length_c   1.000
_cell.angle_alpha   90.00
_cell.angle_beta   90.00
_cell.angle_gamma   90.00
#
_symmetry.space_group_name_H-M   'P 1'
#
loop_
_entity.id
_entity.type
_entity.pdbx_description
1 polymer ?
#
loop_
_entity_poly.entity_id
_entity_poly.type
_entity_poly.pdbx_seq_one_letter_code
_entity_poly.pdbx_strand_id
1 'polypeptide(L)'
;MSQEVQEPGGPRGRASHEERRRPRRTLGTWRVGRRFRHWTRPTARSWPDVHEDVAYLTRKLGRWHPGTVAARTRVGSWLTLEGRHAEVLQLTEAELAERIAEFGADDPDILMWRTSVAWRRRRVGDLDGAVALARTVVEDSVRELGSDHPHTHQRRAGLARFLAENGEPAEGVRLLRALYAESQAFGHDRHSGTRSIRMTLVTALELNGDVREALDLLDEEIEVERGTLYGIDENLGDHEMKRLEERRTILVAKVRSV
;
A
#
# COMPACT_ATOMS: atom_id res chain seq x y z
N MET A 1 -39.51 34.33 42.13
CA MET A 1 -38.36 34.73 41.30
C MET A 1 -37.66 33.46 40.85
N SER A 2 -38.19 32.86 39.79
CA SER A 2 -37.69 31.60 39.22
C SER A 2 -36.59 31.93 38.22
N GLN A 3 -35.38 31.47 38.46
CA GLN A 3 -34.27 31.62 37.53
C GLN A 3 -34.41 30.59 36.40
N GLU A 4 -34.54 31.11 35.18
CA GLU A 4 -34.42 30.36 33.92
C GLU A 4 -33.05 29.68 33.84
N VAL A 5 -33.08 28.35 33.72
CA VAL A 5 -31.92 27.54 33.36
C VAL A 5 -31.73 27.66 31.85
N GLN A 6 -30.63 28.30 31.45
CA GLN A 6 -30.27 28.51 30.06
C GLN A 6 -29.43 27.31 29.57
N GLU A 7 -30.05 26.40 28.82
CA GLU A 7 -29.33 25.30 28.16
C GLU A 7 -28.50 25.82 26.97
N PRO A 8 -27.26 25.34 26.76
CA PRO A 8 -26.48 25.70 25.59
C PRO A 8 -26.99 24.94 24.35
N GLY A 9 -27.60 25.68 23.43
CA GLY A 9 -28.02 25.19 22.13
C GLY A 9 -26.86 24.66 21.30
N GLY A 10 -26.78 23.34 21.16
CA GLY A 10 -25.91 22.71 20.17
C GLY A 10 -26.52 22.82 18.76
N PRO A 11 -25.76 23.20 17.72
CA PRO A 11 -26.25 23.09 16.36
C PRO A 11 -26.08 21.64 15.93
N ARG A 12 -27.00 20.75 16.36
CA ARG A 12 -27.25 19.52 15.63
C ARG A 12 -28.05 19.91 14.39
N GLY A 13 -27.32 20.31 13.35
CA GLY A 13 -27.85 20.43 12.00
C GLY A 13 -28.49 19.08 11.63
N ARG A 14 -29.81 18.99 11.81
CA ARG A 14 -30.63 17.93 11.24
C ARG A 14 -30.55 18.15 9.73
N ALA A 15 -29.59 17.49 9.09
CA ALA A 15 -29.60 17.32 7.66
C ALA A 15 -30.94 16.67 7.30
N SER A 16 -31.73 17.43 6.53
CA SER A 16 -33.05 17.08 6.05
C SER A 16 -33.07 15.66 5.50
N HIS A 17 -34.14 14.93 5.78
CA HIS A 17 -34.35 13.53 5.40
C HIS A 17 -34.39 13.28 3.86
N GLU A 18 -34.14 14.33 3.08
CA GLU A 18 -34.24 14.41 1.62
C GLU A 18 -32.87 14.24 0.90
N GLU A 19 -31.76 14.30 1.64
CA GLU A 19 -30.41 14.42 1.06
C GLU A 19 -29.63 13.08 0.94
N ARG A 20 -30.29 11.94 1.14
CA ARG A 20 -29.68 10.60 0.97
C ARG A 20 -30.38 9.75 -0.08
N ARG A 21 -30.85 10.34 -1.18
CA ARG A 21 -31.16 9.55 -2.38
C ARG A 21 -29.86 9.04 -2.98
N ARG A 22 -29.46 7.82 -2.64
CA ARG A 22 -28.35 7.13 -3.31
C ARG A 22 -28.60 7.21 -4.83
N PRO A 23 -27.65 7.73 -5.63
CA PRO A 23 -27.86 7.89 -7.05
C PRO A 23 -28.25 6.55 -7.66
N ARG A 24 -29.43 6.50 -8.29
CA ARG A 24 -30.01 5.26 -8.79
C ARG A 24 -29.18 4.75 -9.96
N ARG A 25 -28.71 3.50 -9.87
CA ARG A 25 -28.08 2.80 -10.99
C ARG A 25 -29.05 2.79 -12.17
N THR A 26 -28.65 3.44 -13.26
CA THR A 26 -29.36 3.41 -14.56
C THR A 26 -28.74 2.37 -15.47
N LEU A 27 -29.47 1.97 -16.53
CA LEU A 27 -28.93 1.13 -17.60
C LEU A 27 -27.62 1.71 -18.17
N GLY A 28 -27.50 3.04 -18.28
CA GLY A 28 -26.27 3.72 -18.72
C GLY A 28 -25.10 3.49 -17.77
N THR A 29 -25.29 3.75 -16.47
CA THR A 29 -24.24 3.51 -15.45
C THR A 29 -23.85 2.03 -15.32
N TRP A 30 -24.80 1.11 -15.55
CA TRP A 30 -24.51 -0.32 -15.60
C TRP A 30 -23.71 -0.72 -16.86
N ARG A 31 -24.07 -0.19 -18.03
CA ARG A 31 -23.36 -0.42 -19.30
C ARG A 31 -21.93 0.11 -19.27
N VAL A 32 -21.69 1.25 -18.63
CA VAL A 32 -20.34 1.79 -18.44
C VAL A 32 -19.59 0.97 -17.38
N GLY A 33 -20.21 0.75 -16.21
CA GLY A 33 -19.60 0.01 -15.10
C GLY A 33 -19.16 -1.42 -15.44
N ARG A 34 -19.92 -2.15 -16.27
CA ARG A 34 -19.54 -3.53 -16.69
C ARG A 34 -18.22 -3.58 -17.46
N ARG A 35 -17.81 -2.48 -18.11
CA ARG A 35 -16.56 -2.43 -18.89
C ARG A 35 -15.33 -2.54 -17.99
N PHE A 36 -15.42 -2.06 -16.74
CA PHE A 36 -14.36 -2.12 -15.74
C PHE A 36 -14.31 -3.44 -14.95
N ARG A 37 -15.05 -4.49 -15.37
CA ARG A 37 -15.04 -5.79 -14.68
C ARG A 37 -13.86 -6.67 -15.07
N HIS A 38 -13.26 -6.47 -16.24
CA HIS A 38 -12.20 -7.34 -16.77
C HIS A 38 -10.79 -6.91 -16.35
N TRP A 39 -9.97 -7.87 -15.92
CA TRP A 39 -8.59 -7.62 -15.47
C TRP A 39 -7.73 -7.04 -16.58
N THR A 40 -7.90 -7.53 -17.81
CA THR A 40 -7.27 -6.99 -19.00
C THR A 40 -8.07 -5.82 -19.55
N ARG A 41 -7.35 -4.79 -19.99
CA ARG A 41 -7.96 -3.67 -20.70
C ARG A 41 -8.48 -4.15 -22.05
N PRO A 42 -9.76 -3.94 -22.41
CA PRO A 42 -10.25 -4.22 -23.76
C PRO A 42 -9.46 -3.40 -24.80
N THR A 43 -9.22 -3.98 -25.98
CA THR A 43 -8.42 -3.33 -27.03
C THR A 43 -9.04 -2.01 -27.51
N ALA A 44 -8.19 -1.02 -27.80
CA ALA A 44 -8.56 0.37 -28.09
C ALA A 44 -9.57 0.55 -29.24
N ARG A 45 -9.58 -0.37 -30.23
CA ARG A 45 -10.51 -0.34 -31.38
C ARG A 45 -11.98 -0.56 -30.97
N SER A 46 -12.24 -1.07 -29.77
CA SER A 46 -13.57 -1.36 -29.24
C SER A 46 -14.00 -0.39 -28.13
N TRP A 47 -13.16 0.57 -27.74
CA TRP A 47 -13.27 1.16 -26.41
C TRP A 47 -13.03 2.69 -26.38
N PRO A 48 -14.07 3.51 -26.10
CA PRO A 48 -13.92 4.95 -25.89
C PRO A 48 -13.03 5.26 -24.69
N ASP A 49 -12.55 6.50 -24.60
CA ASP A 49 -11.65 6.98 -23.55
C ASP A 49 -12.12 6.56 -22.14
N VAL A 50 -11.24 5.82 -21.44
CA VAL A 50 -11.49 5.27 -20.10
C VAL A 50 -11.70 6.37 -19.07
N HIS A 51 -11.10 7.54 -19.28
CA HIS A 51 -11.23 8.70 -18.42
C HIS A 51 -12.59 9.36 -18.60
N GLU A 52 -13.15 9.37 -19.82
CA GLU A 52 -14.52 9.85 -20.05
C GLU A 52 -15.57 8.97 -19.38
N ASP A 53 -15.39 7.64 -19.44
CA ASP A 53 -16.27 6.69 -18.76
C ASP A 53 -16.22 6.86 -17.23
N VAL A 54 -15.03 7.06 -16.66
CA VAL A 54 -14.86 7.39 -15.23
C VAL A 54 -15.50 8.74 -14.89
N ALA A 55 -15.34 9.76 -15.75
CA ALA A 55 -15.96 11.07 -15.56
C ALA A 55 -17.50 10.97 -15.64
N TYR A 56 -18.03 10.15 -16.55
CA TYR A 56 -19.47 9.87 -16.63
C TYR A 56 -19.99 9.22 -15.35
N LEU A 57 -19.31 8.18 -14.84
CA LEU A 57 -19.68 7.53 -13.57
C LEU A 57 -19.59 8.51 -12.40
N THR A 58 -18.55 9.36 -12.37
CA THR A 58 -18.39 10.41 -11.36
C THR A 58 -19.57 11.39 -11.36
N ARG A 59 -19.99 11.88 -12.54
CA ARG A 59 -21.13 12.78 -12.68
C ARG A 59 -22.48 12.13 -12.33
N LYS A 60 -22.66 10.84 -12.59
CA LYS A 60 -23.97 10.16 -12.43
C LYS A 60 -24.15 9.45 -11.10
N LEU A 61 -23.11 8.82 -10.58
CA LEU A 61 -23.12 8.04 -9.35
C LEU A 61 -22.45 8.78 -8.18
N GLY A 62 -21.74 9.87 -8.45
CA GLY A 62 -20.87 10.50 -7.47
C GLY A 62 -19.49 9.85 -7.45
N ARG A 63 -18.51 10.62 -6.95
CA ARG A 63 -17.09 10.26 -6.98
C ARG A 63 -16.73 9.08 -6.08
N TRP A 64 -17.34 9.03 -4.90
CA TRP A 64 -17.11 8.00 -3.87
C TRP A 64 -18.05 6.80 -3.99
N HIS A 65 -18.90 6.77 -5.01
CA HIS A 65 -19.76 5.61 -5.21
C HIS A 65 -18.92 4.37 -5.57
N PRO A 66 -19.22 3.17 -5.00
CA PRO A 66 -18.40 1.97 -5.20
C PRO A 66 -18.12 1.61 -6.66
N GLY A 67 -19.08 1.89 -7.56
CA GLY A 67 -18.91 1.67 -9.00
C GLY A 67 -17.91 2.64 -9.65
N THR A 68 -17.83 3.89 -9.18
CA THR A 68 -16.89 4.90 -9.67
C THR A 68 -15.49 4.60 -9.14
N VAL A 69 -15.38 4.27 -7.85
CA VAL A 69 -14.12 3.86 -7.21
C VAL A 69 -13.57 2.61 -7.89
N ALA A 70 -14.40 1.57 -8.11
CA ALA A 70 -13.96 0.37 -8.82
C ALA A 70 -13.44 0.66 -10.24
N ALA A 71 -14.07 1.59 -10.97
CA ALA A 71 -13.62 2.01 -12.28
C ALA A 71 -12.26 2.73 -12.22
N ARG A 72 -12.08 3.68 -11.29
CA ARG A 72 -10.82 4.39 -11.07
C ARG A 72 -9.68 3.42 -10.72
N THR A 73 -9.92 2.52 -9.78
CA THR A 73 -8.95 1.47 -9.41
C THR A 73 -8.59 0.62 -10.61
N ARG A 74 -9.58 0.25 -11.44
CA ARG A 74 -9.34 -0.56 -12.64
C ARG A 74 -8.46 0.16 -13.66
N VAL A 75 -8.72 1.44 -13.91
CA VAL A 75 -7.89 2.28 -14.78
C VAL A 75 -6.45 2.31 -14.25
N GLY A 76 -6.26 2.54 -12.95
CA GLY A 76 -4.93 2.51 -12.32
C GLY A 76 -4.21 1.16 -12.48
N SER A 77 -4.94 0.04 -12.39
CA SER A 77 -4.39 -1.30 -12.63
C SER A 77 -3.96 -1.51 -14.08
N TRP A 78 -4.77 -1.10 -15.06
CA TRP A 78 -4.39 -1.21 -16.48
C TRP A 78 -3.19 -0.36 -16.83
N LEU A 79 -3.17 0.91 -16.39
CA LEU A 79 -2.01 1.78 -16.59
C LEU A 79 -0.74 1.21 -15.93
N THR A 80 -0.90 0.54 -14.79
CA THR A 80 0.21 -0.16 -14.14
C THR A 80 0.74 -1.33 -14.98
N LEU A 81 -0.15 -2.14 -15.58
CA LEU A 81 0.24 -3.24 -16.47
C LEU A 81 0.87 -2.73 -17.78
N GLU A 82 0.45 -1.56 -18.25
CA GLU A 82 1.02 -0.84 -19.41
C GLU A 82 2.36 -0.14 -19.08
N GLY A 83 2.86 -0.20 -17.84
CA GLY A 83 4.10 0.47 -17.44
C GLY A 83 3.98 2.00 -17.27
N ARG A 84 2.78 2.57 -17.37
CA ARG A 84 2.51 4.02 -17.32
C ARG A 84 2.47 4.55 -15.89
N HIS A 85 3.56 4.36 -15.14
CA HIS A 85 3.62 4.62 -13.70
C HIS A 85 3.47 6.10 -13.33
N ALA A 86 3.96 7.02 -14.17
CA ALA A 86 3.84 8.46 -13.96
C ALA A 86 2.36 8.91 -13.96
N GLU A 87 1.55 8.40 -14.90
CA GLU A 87 0.13 8.72 -14.96
C GLU A 87 -0.63 8.15 -13.75
N VAL A 88 -0.25 6.94 -13.31
CA VAL A 88 -0.84 6.36 -12.10
C VAL A 88 -0.51 7.17 -10.85
N LEU A 89 0.71 7.72 -10.76
CA LEU A 89 1.09 8.63 -9.69
C LEU A 89 0.21 9.89 -9.73
N GLN A 90 0.11 10.56 -10.87
CA GLN A 90 -0.73 11.76 -11.05
C GLN A 90 -2.20 11.51 -10.65
N LEU A 91 -2.78 10.39 -11.09
CA LEU A 91 -4.15 10.01 -10.72
C LEU A 91 -4.30 9.81 -9.20
N THR A 92 -3.28 9.23 -8.55
CA THR A 92 -3.32 8.96 -7.11
C THR A 92 -3.11 10.22 -6.28
N GLU A 93 -2.24 11.13 -6.72
CA GLU A 93 -2.04 12.44 -6.08
C GLU A 93 -3.29 13.31 -6.22
N ALA A 94 -3.91 13.35 -7.39
CA ALA A 94 -5.20 14.03 -7.59
C ALA A 94 -6.28 13.44 -6.68
N GLU A 95 -6.35 12.11 -6.60
CA GLU A 95 -7.32 11.41 -5.76
C GLU A 95 -7.08 11.62 -4.26
N LEU A 96 -5.84 11.75 -3.82
CA LEU A 96 -5.48 12.13 -2.45
C LEU A 96 -5.90 13.57 -2.15
N ALA A 97 -5.60 14.53 -3.04
CA ALA A 97 -6.00 15.93 -2.88
C ALA A 97 -7.53 16.08 -2.77
N GLU A 98 -8.27 15.34 -3.60
CA GLU A 98 -9.73 15.29 -3.54
C GLU A 98 -10.26 14.71 -2.22
N ARG A 99 -9.61 13.69 -1.65
CA ARG A 99 -9.99 13.15 -0.34
C ARG A 99 -9.71 14.12 0.79
N ILE A 100 -8.56 14.77 0.77
CA ILE A 100 -8.21 15.78 1.78
C ILE A 100 -9.24 16.92 1.75
N ALA A 101 -9.66 17.34 0.55
CA ALA A 101 -10.68 18.39 0.41
C ALA A 101 -12.06 17.99 0.94
N GLU A 102 -12.46 16.72 0.80
CA GLU A 102 -13.77 16.23 1.24
C GLU A 102 -13.81 15.81 2.72
N PHE A 103 -12.79 15.09 3.17
CA PHE A 103 -12.77 14.39 4.47
C PHE A 103 -11.82 15.04 5.49
N GLY A 104 -11.00 16.01 5.06
CA GLY A 104 -9.96 16.61 5.88
C GLY A 104 -8.64 15.85 5.83
N ALA A 105 -7.57 16.51 6.27
CA ALA A 105 -6.22 15.94 6.25
C ALA A 105 -5.97 14.93 7.39
N ASP A 106 -6.78 14.97 8.44
CA ASP A 106 -6.66 14.17 9.67
C ASP A 106 -7.53 12.89 9.64
N ASP A 107 -8.20 12.60 8.53
CA ASP A 107 -8.96 11.37 8.37
C ASP A 107 -8.00 10.15 8.40
N PRO A 108 -8.25 9.12 9.23
CA PRO A 108 -7.36 7.95 9.37
C PRO A 108 -7.04 7.24 8.06
N ASP A 109 -7.96 7.27 7.07
CA ASP A 109 -7.77 6.63 5.77
C ASP A 109 -6.75 7.39 4.91
N ILE A 110 -6.50 8.68 5.19
CA ILE A 110 -5.52 9.50 4.46
C ILE A 110 -4.10 8.95 4.61
N LEU A 111 -3.75 8.36 5.76
CA LEU A 111 -2.44 7.74 5.94
C LEU A 111 -2.20 6.58 4.98
N MET A 112 -3.23 5.79 4.67
CA MET A 112 -3.14 4.73 3.66
C MET A 112 -2.90 5.32 2.26
N TRP A 113 -3.58 6.42 1.92
CA TRP A 113 -3.41 7.09 0.63
C TRP A 113 -2.05 7.75 0.48
N ARG A 114 -1.55 8.44 1.51
CA ARG A 114 -0.18 8.99 1.54
C ARG A 114 0.87 7.89 1.39
N THR A 115 0.69 6.75 2.09
CA THR A 115 1.55 5.56 1.91
C THR A 115 1.55 5.09 0.45
N SER A 116 0.38 5.08 -0.19
CA SER A 116 0.24 4.66 -1.60
C SER A 116 0.95 5.62 -2.57
N VAL A 117 0.89 6.93 -2.31
CA VAL A 117 1.64 7.94 -3.09
C VAL A 117 3.14 7.73 -2.94
N ALA A 118 3.65 7.49 -1.72
CA ALA A 118 5.08 7.22 -1.49
C ALA A 118 5.57 6.00 -2.30
N TRP A 119 4.80 4.90 -2.31
CA TRP A 119 5.10 3.73 -3.13
C TRP A 119 5.14 4.05 -4.63
N ARG A 120 4.23 4.90 -5.11
CA ARG A 120 4.17 5.27 -6.53
C ARG A 120 5.31 6.20 -6.93
N ARG A 121 5.73 7.13 -6.07
CA ARG A 121 6.92 7.96 -6.26
C ARG A 121 8.18 7.10 -6.43
N ARG A 122 8.38 6.12 -5.54
CA ARG A 122 9.45 5.13 -5.68
C ARG A 122 9.39 4.37 -7.01
N ARG A 123 8.20 4.00 -7.50
CA ARG A 123 8.06 3.31 -8.80
C ARG A 123 8.38 4.16 -10.02
N VAL A 124 8.30 5.48 -9.93
CA VAL A 124 8.70 6.41 -11.01
C VAL A 124 10.14 6.90 -10.85
N GLY A 125 10.87 6.44 -9.82
CA GLY A 125 12.25 6.81 -9.55
C GLY A 125 12.41 8.06 -8.67
N ASP A 126 11.31 8.67 -8.19
CA ASP A 126 11.35 9.77 -7.22
C ASP A 126 11.54 9.21 -5.81
N LEU A 127 12.77 8.79 -5.51
CA LEU A 127 13.15 8.19 -4.24
C LEU A 127 13.19 9.22 -3.11
N ASP A 128 13.73 10.41 -3.37
CA ASP A 128 13.73 11.52 -2.40
C ASP A 128 12.31 11.90 -1.97
N GLY A 129 11.40 12.07 -2.94
CA GLY A 129 10.00 12.36 -2.66
C GLY A 129 9.25 11.21 -2.00
N ALA A 130 9.67 9.96 -2.22
CA ALA A 130 9.14 8.79 -1.51
C ALA A 130 9.63 8.72 -0.05
N VAL A 131 10.92 8.96 0.20
CA VAL A 131 11.51 9.00 1.55
C VAL A 131 10.87 10.13 2.36
N ALA A 132 10.80 11.35 1.81
CA ALA A 132 10.22 12.49 2.50
C ALA A 132 8.76 12.24 2.92
N LEU A 133 7.94 11.70 2.01
CA LEU A 133 6.55 11.37 2.32
C LEU A 133 6.43 10.17 3.28
N ALA A 134 7.30 9.18 3.18
CA ALA A 134 7.27 8.04 4.09
C ALA A 134 7.65 8.43 5.53
N ARG A 135 8.58 9.37 5.72
CA ARG A 135 8.93 9.90 7.05
C ARG A 135 7.72 10.54 7.73
N THR A 136 7.02 11.44 7.04
CA THR A 136 5.83 12.11 7.60
C THR A 136 4.71 11.12 7.90
N VAL A 137 4.47 10.16 7.01
CA VAL A 137 3.49 9.09 7.22
C VAL A 137 3.83 8.22 8.43
N VAL A 138 5.10 7.88 8.63
CA VAL A 138 5.54 7.09 9.80
C VAL A 138 5.35 7.89 11.08
N GLU A 139 5.74 9.16 11.11
CA GLU A 139 5.56 10.06 12.27
C GLU A 139 4.07 10.18 12.65
N ASP A 140 3.21 10.44 11.68
CA ASP A 140 1.76 10.51 11.89
C ASP A 140 1.20 9.17 12.38
N SER A 141 1.68 8.05 11.82
CA SER A 141 1.24 6.70 12.25
C SER A 141 1.64 6.38 13.68
N VAL A 142 2.85 6.76 14.09
CA VAL A 142 3.30 6.59 15.48
C VAL A 142 2.44 7.42 16.42
N ARG A 143 2.13 8.67 16.05
CA ARG A 143 1.28 9.56 16.85
C ARG A 143 -0.14 9.03 17.00
N GLU A 144 -0.73 8.49 15.93
CA GLU A 144 -2.15 8.12 15.88
C GLU A 144 -2.43 6.67 16.29
N LEU A 145 -1.55 5.74 15.91
CA LEU A 145 -1.77 4.30 16.10
C LEU A 145 -0.79 3.69 17.11
N GLY A 146 0.31 4.37 17.44
CA GLY A 146 1.41 3.84 18.24
C GLY A 146 2.48 3.11 17.41
N SER A 147 3.65 2.90 18.01
CA SER A 147 4.82 2.27 17.38
C SER A 147 4.61 0.80 17.01
N ASP A 148 3.82 0.09 17.81
CA ASP A 148 3.67 -1.36 17.75
C ASP A 148 2.49 -1.80 16.88
N HIS A 149 1.75 -0.82 16.35
CA HIS A 149 0.61 -1.09 15.48
C HIS A 149 1.08 -1.72 14.16
N PRO A 150 0.44 -2.80 13.66
CA PRO A 150 0.85 -3.47 12.43
C PRO A 150 1.02 -2.55 11.21
N HIS A 151 0.13 -1.57 11.05
CA HIS A 151 0.26 -0.58 9.97
C HIS A 151 1.44 0.38 10.15
N THR A 152 1.74 0.80 11.38
CA THR A 152 2.92 1.62 11.68
C THR A 152 4.19 0.83 11.39
N HIS A 153 4.22 -0.44 11.81
CA HIS A 153 5.33 -1.36 11.56
C HIS A 153 5.61 -1.54 10.05
N GLN A 154 4.56 -1.81 9.27
CA GLN A 154 4.64 -1.91 7.80
C GLN A 154 5.14 -0.61 7.14
N ARG A 155 4.70 0.56 7.62
CA ARG A 155 5.14 1.87 7.11
C ARG A 155 6.61 2.14 7.46
N ARG A 156 7.07 1.78 8.66
CA ARG A 156 8.48 1.86 9.07
C ARG A 156 9.37 0.97 8.19
N ALA A 157 8.93 -0.26 7.88
CA ALA A 157 9.64 -1.14 6.95
C ALA A 157 9.70 -0.56 5.52
N GLY A 158 8.61 0.08 5.06
CA GLY A 158 8.56 0.79 3.79
C GLY A 158 9.55 1.96 3.72
N LEU A 159 9.62 2.78 4.77
CA LEU A 159 10.61 3.87 4.89
C LEU A 159 12.04 3.34 4.81
N ALA A 160 12.34 2.27 5.56
CA ALA A 160 13.67 1.67 5.55
C ALA A 160 14.06 1.13 4.16
N ARG A 161 13.10 0.55 3.42
CA ARG A 161 13.30 0.15 2.03
C ARG A 161 13.62 1.33 1.12
N PHE A 162 12.88 2.44 1.27
CA PHE A 162 13.14 3.65 0.47
C PHE A 162 14.51 4.25 0.76
N LEU A 163 14.94 4.28 2.03
CA LEU A 163 16.27 4.75 2.42
C LEU A 163 17.37 3.89 1.80
N ALA A 164 17.21 2.56 1.84
CA ALA A 164 18.20 1.68 1.23
C ALA A 164 18.32 1.85 -0.28
N GLU A 165 17.20 2.10 -0.97
CA GLU A 165 17.19 2.38 -2.40
C GLU A 165 17.70 3.80 -2.74
N ASN A 166 17.52 4.78 -1.86
CA ASN A 166 17.95 6.17 -2.05
C ASN A 166 19.45 6.41 -1.77
N GLY A 167 20.25 5.34 -1.66
CA GLY A 167 21.68 5.45 -1.37
C GLY A 167 22.04 5.55 0.11
N GLU A 168 21.09 5.29 1.02
CA GLU A 168 21.32 5.21 2.47
C GLU A 168 21.07 3.78 3.03
N PRO A 169 21.72 2.73 2.48
CA PRO A 169 21.46 1.33 2.88
C PRO A 169 21.79 1.04 4.34
N ALA A 170 22.81 1.66 4.92
CA ALA A 170 23.16 1.48 6.32
C ALA A 170 22.04 1.93 7.27
N GLU A 171 21.37 3.04 6.97
CA GLU A 171 20.25 3.53 7.76
C GLU A 171 19.01 2.63 7.58
N GLY A 172 18.73 2.21 6.36
CA GLY A 172 17.66 1.24 6.07
C GLY A 172 17.86 -0.07 6.83
N VAL A 173 19.08 -0.63 6.81
CA VAL A 173 19.45 -1.84 7.56
C VAL A 173 19.27 -1.62 9.07
N ARG A 174 19.74 -0.50 9.62
CA ARG A 174 19.58 -0.18 11.05
C ARG A 174 18.11 -0.19 11.47
N LEU A 175 17.25 0.45 10.70
CA LEU A 175 15.81 0.48 10.96
C LEU A 175 15.19 -0.91 10.84
N LEU A 176 15.54 -1.69 9.82
CA LEU A 176 15.01 -3.03 9.61
C LEU A 176 15.47 -4.03 10.67
N ARG A 177 16.70 -3.93 11.19
CA ARG A 177 17.18 -4.76 12.31
C ARG A 177 16.36 -4.50 13.58
N ALA A 178 16.11 -3.23 13.90
CA ALA A 178 15.27 -2.86 15.04
C ALA A 178 13.85 -3.40 14.88
N LEU A 179 13.24 -3.20 13.71
CA LEU A 179 11.91 -3.70 13.38
C LEU A 179 11.82 -5.23 13.42
N TYR A 180 12.87 -5.92 12.98
CA TYR A 180 12.94 -7.38 13.01
C TYR A 180 13.00 -7.89 14.45
N ALA A 181 13.86 -7.30 15.29
CA ALA A 181 13.93 -7.64 16.71
C ALA A 181 12.60 -7.37 17.44
N GLU A 182 11.96 -6.22 17.19
CA GLU A 182 10.62 -5.92 17.67
C GLU A 182 9.62 -7.01 17.22
N SER A 183 9.62 -7.39 15.93
CA SER A 183 8.68 -8.38 15.39
C SER A 183 8.84 -9.78 16.01
N GLN A 184 10.07 -10.17 16.36
CA GLN A 184 10.34 -11.46 17.03
C GLN A 184 9.82 -11.48 18.47
N ALA A 185 9.78 -10.34 19.15
CA ALA A 185 9.28 -10.24 20.52
C ALA A 185 7.74 -10.40 20.63
N PHE A 186 6.99 -10.16 19.55
CA PHE A 186 5.51 -10.19 19.58
C PHE A 186 4.88 -11.60 19.46
N GLY A 187 5.67 -12.67 19.38
CA GLY A 187 5.17 -14.05 19.40
C GLY A 187 4.65 -14.57 18.04
N HIS A 188 4.17 -15.82 18.06
CA HIS A 188 4.04 -16.70 16.88
C HIS A 188 2.84 -16.34 15.98
N ASP A 189 1.92 -15.50 16.45
CA ASP A 189 0.68 -15.15 15.73
C ASP A 189 0.88 -14.17 14.55
N ARG A 190 2.12 -13.72 14.27
CA ARG A 190 2.45 -12.75 13.21
C ARG A 190 3.51 -13.21 12.19
N HIS A 191 3.64 -14.51 11.95
CA HIS A 191 4.61 -15.08 11.00
C HIS A 191 4.70 -14.35 9.63
N SER A 192 3.58 -13.88 9.07
CA SER A 192 3.57 -13.17 7.77
C SER A 192 4.20 -11.76 7.83
N GLY A 193 4.02 -11.04 8.94
CA GLY A 193 4.62 -9.73 9.16
C GLY A 193 6.13 -9.84 9.33
N THR A 194 6.56 -10.77 10.19
CA THR A 194 7.98 -11.07 10.47
C THR A 194 8.72 -11.50 9.22
N ARG A 195 8.13 -12.39 8.40
CA ARG A 195 8.67 -12.76 7.08
C ARG A 195 8.88 -11.55 6.18
N SER A 196 7.88 -10.67 6.06
CA SER A 196 7.97 -9.49 5.19
C SER A 196 9.13 -8.57 5.57
N ILE A 197 9.36 -8.38 6.88
CA ILE A 197 10.48 -7.58 7.40
C ILE A 197 11.80 -8.29 7.14
N ARG A 198 11.89 -9.60 7.43
CA ARG A 198 13.10 -10.41 7.16
C ARG A 198 13.49 -10.32 5.69
N MET A 199 12.56 -10.55 4.78
CA MET A 199 12.81 -10.47 3.34
C MET A 199 13.21 -9.07 2.87
N THR A 200 12.69 -8.02 3.52
CA THR A 200 13.09 -6.64 3.23
C THR A 200 14.49 -6.35 3.78
N LEU A 201 14.84 -6.88 4.96
CA LEU A 201 16.16 -6.80 5.56
C LEU A 201 17.22 -7.50 4.70
N VAL A 202 16.94 -8.70 4.17
CA VAL A 202 17.84 -9.40 3.22
C VAL A 202 18.14 -8.50 2.02
N THR A 203 17.13 -7.86 1.42
CA THR A 203 17.34 -6.92 0.30
C THR A 203 18.17 -5.70 0.70
N ALA A 204 17.92 -5.11 1.88
CA ALA A 204 18.68 -3.95 2.34
C ALA A 204 20.14 -4.30 2.65
N LEU A 205 20.41 -5.48 3.24
CA LEU A 205 21.74 -6.00 3.49
C LEU A 205 22.50 -6.27 2.19
N GLU A 206 21.83 -6.81 1.16
CA GLU A 206 22.42 -6.95 -0.17
C GLU A 206 22.84 -5.60 -0.77
N LEU A 207 22.03 -4.55 -0.60
CA LEU A 207 22.35 -3.19 -1.05
C LEU A 207 23.48 -2.56 -0.22
N ASN A 208 23.56 -2.89 1.07
CA ASN A 208 24.62 -2.42 1.97
C ASN A 208 25.96 -3.13 1.75
N GLY A 209 25.96 -4.30 1.08
CA GLY A 209 27.13 -5.16 0.90
C GLY A 209 27.34 -6.20 2.01
N ASP A 210 26.42 -6.31 2.97
CA ASP A 210 26.47 -7.29 4.07
C ASP A 210 25.92 -8.66 3.61
N VAL A 211 26.50 -9.20 2.54
CA VAL A 211 25.99 -10.40 1.84
C VAL A 211 25.95 -11.64 2.75
N ARG A 212 26.87 -11.73 3.72
CA ARG A 212 26.94 -12.82 4.69
C ARG A 212 25.70 -12.87 5.57
N GLU A 213 25.34 -11.75 6.19
CA GLU A 213 24.15 -11.65 7.05
C GLU A 213 22.86 -11.82 6.24
N ALA A 214 22.84 -11.31 4.99
CA ALA A 214 21.73 -11.54 4.08
C ALA A 214 21.51 -13.04 3.80
N LEU A 215 22.59 -13.81 3.65
CA LEU A 215 22.53 -15.26 3.44
C LEU A 215 22.03 -15.98 4.70
N ASP A 216 22.54 -15.62 5.88
CA ASP A 216 22.14 -16.24 7.14
C ASP A 216 20.62 -16.07 7.40
N LEU A 217 20.09 -14.87 7.15
CA LEU A 217 18.65 -14.59 7.26
C LEU A 217 17.81 -15.29 6.18
N LEU A 218 18.36 -15.48 4.97
CA LEU A 218 17.66 -16.23 3.92
C LEU A 218 17.62 -17.73 4.23
N ASP A 219 18.68 -18.28 4.81
CA ASP A 219 18.73 -19.66 5.28
C ASP A 219 17.72 -19.87 6.42
N GLU A 220 17.57 -18.92 7.34
CA GLU A 220 16.50 -18.93 8.36
C GLU A 220 15.11 -19.00 7.73
N GLU A 221 14.84 -18.20 6.68
CA GLU A 221 13.55 -18.20 5.99
C GLU A 221 13.24 -19.54 5.32
N ILE A 222 14.24 -20.15 4.68
CA ILE A 222 14.11 -21.45 4.02
C ILE A 222 13.75 -22.53 5.04
N GLU A 223 14.38 -22.53 6.21
CA GLU A 223 14.06 -23.48 7.28
C GLU A 223 12.66 -23.24 7.85
N VAL A 224 12.23 -21.98 8.02
CA VAL A 224 10.85 -21.66 8.42
C VAL A 224 9.85 -22.18 7.39
N GLU A 225 10.06 -21.89 6.09
CA GLU A 225 9.15 -22.33 5.02
C GLU A 225 9.07 -23.87 4.93
N ARG A 226 10.21 -24.56 5.07
CA ARG A 226 10.26 -26.03 5.16
C ARG A 226 9.44 -26.57 6.34
N GLY A 227 9.43 -25.86 7.47
CA GLY A 227 8.67 -26.22 8.66
C GLY A 227 7.19 -25.86 8.63
N THR A 228 6.79 -24.86 7.82
CA THR A 228 5.41 -24.35 7.74
C THR A 228 4.55 -25.00 6.67
N LEU A 229 5.08 -25.93 5.88
CA LEU A 229 4.35 -26.64 4.83
C LEU A 229 3.25 -27.54 5.44
N TYR A 230 2.17 -26.91 5.92
CA TYR A 230 0.91 -27.54 6.28
C TYR A 230 0.39 -28.28 5.04
N GLY A 231 0.07 -29.56 5.23
CA GLY A 231 -0.23 -30.49 4.14
C GLY A 231 -1.28 -30.02 3.13
N ILE A 232 -1.09 -30.51 1.90
CA ILE A 232 -2.01 -30.46 0.74
C ILE A 232 -2.06 -29.10 0.01
N ASP A 233 -1.00 -28.78 -0.73
CA ASP A 233 -1.07 -28.54 -2.19
C ASP A 233 0.37 -28.48 -2.76
N GLU A 234 0.82 -29.54 -3.43
CA GLU A 234 2.20 -29.70 -3.94
C GLU A 234 2.60 -28.61 -4.99
N ASN A 235 1.68 -27.75 -5.44
CA ASN A 235 1.96 -26.80 -6.53
C ASN A 235 2.16 -25.33 -6.12
N LEU A 236 1.76 -24.89 -4.92
CA LEU A 236 1.90 -23.48 -4.51
C LEU A 236 3.19 -23.21 -3.70
N GLY A 237 3.62 -24.16 -2.86
CA GLY A 237 4.87 -24.06 -2.10
C GLY A 237 6.13 -24.14 -2.98
N ASP A 238 6.09 -24.95 -4.05
CA ASP A 238 7.23 -25.19 -4.93
C ASP A 238 7.75 -23.92 -5.60
N HIS A 239 6.88 -23.00 -6.00
CA HIS A 239 7.29 -21.75 -6.64
C HIS A 239 7.97 -20.77 -5.68
N GLU A 240 7.52 -20.72 -4.44
CA GLU A 240 8.09 -19.82 -3.43
C GLU A 240 9.42 -20.38 -2.90
N MET A 241 9.44 -21.66 -2.56
CA MET A 241 10.67 -22.37 -2.17
C MET A 241 11.73 -22.31 -3.26
N LYS A 242 11.36 -22.55 -4.52
CA LYS A 242 12.28 -22.42 -5.66
C LYS A 242 12.89 -21.02 -5.75
N ARG A 243 12.09 -19.98 -5.57
CA ARG A 243 12.57 -18.58 -5.59
C ARG A 243 13.57 -18.31 -4.45
N LEU A 244 13.32 -18.83 -3.26
CA LEU A 244 14.23 -18.69 -2.12
C LEU A 244 15.56 -19.39 -2.38
N GLU A 245 15.52 -20.63 -2.89
CA GLU A 245 16.72 -21.42 -3.23
C GLU A 245 17.53 -20.80 -4.39
N GLU A 246 16.85 -20.24 -5.40
CA GLU A 246 17.49 -19.49 -6.48
C GLU A 246 18.22 -18.25 -5.92
N ARG A 247 17.55 -17.48 -5.05
CA ARG A 247 18.16 -16.31 -4.40
C ARG A 247 19.33 -16.70 -3.52
N ARG A 248 19.21 -17.82 -2.79
CA ARG A 248 20.28 -18.40 -1.97
C ARG A 248 21.51 -18.74 -2.79
N THR A 249 21.32 -19.38 -3.94
CA THR A 249 22.41 -19.73 -4.86
C THR A 249 23.17 -18.48 -5.31
N ILE A 250 22.46 -17.39 -5.62
CA ILE A 250 23.06 -16.10 -5.98
C ILE A 250 23.86 -15.53 -4.81
N LEU A 251 23.30 -15.52 -3.59
CA LEU A 251 24.00 -15.01 -2.41
C LEU A 251 25.26 -15.82 -2.07
N VAL A 252 25.19 -17.15 -2.13
CA VAL A 252 26.36 -18.03 -1.93
C VAL A 252 27.46 -17.72 -2.92
N ALA A 253 27.12 -17.50 -4.19
CA ALA A 253 28.10 -17.10 -5.21
C ALA A 253 28.73 -15.74 -4.88
N LYS A 254 27.94 -14.75 -4.44
CA LYS A 254 28.43 -13.44 -4.03
C LYS A 254 29.37 -13.53 -2.82
N VAL A 255 29.03 -14.30 -1.79
CA VAL A 255 29.88 -14.52 -0.60
C VAL A 255 31.22 -15.17 -0.98
N ARG A 256 31.24 -16.08 -1.96
CA ARG A 256 32.47 -16.72 -2.44
C ARG A 256 33.35 -15.80 -3.29
N SER A 257 32.80 -14.70 -3.80
CA SER A 257 33.52 -13.73 -4.66
C SER A 257 34.11 -12.55 -3.90
N VAL A 258 33.82 -12.43 -2.60
CA VAL A 258 34.37 -11.44 -1.67
C VAL A 258 35.52 -12.06 -0.90
#